data_AF-A0A3B8RSK5-F1
#
_entry.id   AF-A0A3B8RSK5-F1
#
_cell.length_a   1.000
_cell.length_b   1.000
_cell.length_c   1.000
_cell.angle_alpha   90.00
_cell.angle_beta   90.00
_cell.angle_gamma   90.00
#
_symmetry.space_group_name_H-M   'P 1'
#
loop_
_entity.id
_entity.type
_entity.pdbx_description
1 polymer ?
#
loop_
_entity_poly.entity_id
_entity_poly.type
_entity_poly.pdbx_seq_one_letter_code
_entity_poly.pdbx_strand_id
1 'polypeptide(L)'
;ALRNLKLYTAIEDILFSEKNSYDWIPSKRDESNVIFKRMEFVKFKNIAEYNLSSMVKFAQARGIKIILQNYPNGDIYGPSTISNVARKHAVLFVDIFQAYNERLKVVKREDIFTPSWGYSHPNSEGYKIIAEEVYKAIIVDEAWF
;
A
#
# COMPACT_ATOMS: atom_id res chain seq x y z
N ALA A 1 -1.73 18.29 27.08
CA ALA A 1 -0.83 18.39 25.92
C ALA A 1 0.34 17.40 25.98
N LEU A 2 1.17 17.40 27.03
CA LEU A 2 2.39 16.55 27.14
C LEU A 2 2.15 15.02 27.25
N ARG A 3 1.00 14.57 27.76
CA ARG A 3 0.65 13.13 27.81
C ARG A 3 0.44 12.51 26.43
N ASN A 4 -0.08 13.29 25.48
CA ASN A 4 -0.30 12.81 24.12
C ASN A 4 1.04 12.66 23.39
N LEU A 5 1.99 13.59 23.60
CA LEU A 5 3.32 13.54 22.98
C LEU A 5 4.07 12.24 23.31
N LYS A 6 4.00 11.77 24.56
CA LYS A 6 4.62 10.50 24.99
C LYS A 6 3.95 9.24 24.41
N LEU A 7 2.65 9.30 24.14
CA LEU A 7 1.91 8.20 23.53
C LEU A 7 2.24 8.10 22.03
N TYR A 8 2.42 9.24 21.37
CA TYR A 8 2.89 9.30 19.98
C TYR A 8 4.31 8.75 19.83
N THR A 9 5.25 9.11 20.70
CA THR A 9 6.63 8.55 20.64
C THR A 9 6.68 7.04 20.86
N ALA A 10 5.82 6.48 21.71
CA ALA A 10 5.76 5.02 21.92
C ALA A 10 5.20 4.26 20.70
N ILE A 11 4.29 4.87 19.94
CA ILE A 11 3.78 4.30 18.67
C ILE A 11 4.81 4.49 17.55
N GLU A 12 5.58 5.59 17.57
CA GLU A 12 6.69 5.87 16.64
C GLU A 12 7.81 4.83 16.75
N ASP A 13 8.20 4.39 17.95
CA ASP A 13 9.23 3.36 18.11
C ASP A 13 8.76 1.97 17.65
N ILE A 14 7.46 1.67 17.75
CA ILE A 14 6.90 0.38 17.34
C ILE A 14 6.79 0.29 15.80
N LEU A 15 6.43 1.37 15.12
CA LEU A 15 6.24 1.37 13.66
C LEU A 15 7.55 1.43 12.86
N PHE A 16 8.66 1.83 13.48
CA PHE A 16 9.97 1.97 12.84
C PHE A 16 11.08 1.10 13.44
N SER A 17 10.78 0.27 14.46
CA SER A 17 11.72 -0.76 14.96
C SER A 17 11.81 -1.98 14.05
N GLU A 18 10.85 -2.18 13.14
CA GLU A 18 11.00 -3.16 12.08
C GLU A 18 11.87 -2.57 10.97
N LYS A 19 13.11 -3.08 10.92
CA LYS A 19 14.06 -3.01 9.79
C LYS A 19 13.38 -3.40 8.46
N ASN A 20 12.58 -2.52 7.88
CA ASN A 20 12.18 -2.61 6.49
C ASN A 20 12.76 -1.41 5.77
N SER A 21 13.95 -1.69 5.24
CA SER A 21 14.78 -0.91 4.35
C SER A 21 13.97 -0.25 3.24
N TYR A 22 13.53 0.98 3.47
CA TYR A 22 13.46 1.96 2.40
C TYR A 22 14.77 2.74 2.47
N ASP A 23 15.70 2.39 1.59
CA ASP A 23 16.92 3.17 1.29
C ASP A 23 16.55 4.50 0.62
N TRP A 24 15.77 5.31 1.32
CA TRP A 24 15.67 6.74 1.08
C TRP A 24 16.44 7.44 2.21
N ILE A 25 17.74 7.17 2.28
CA ILE A 25 18.67 7.95 3.10
C ILE A 25 19.00 9.20 2.29
N PRO A 26 18.47 10.39 2.62
CA PRO A 26 18.93 11.61 1.96
C PRO A 26 20.41 11.77 2.30
N SER A 27 21.25 11.88 1.28
CA SER A 27 22.63 12.29 1.45
C SER A 27 22.62 13.69 2.09
N LYS A 28 23.02 13.75 3.37
CA LYS A 28 23.02 14.91 4.30
C LYS A 28 21.71 15.05 5.10
N ARG A 29 21.81 14.66 6.38
CA ARG A 29 20.77 14.81 7.41
C ARG A 29 20.57 16.29 7.74
N ASP A 30 19.65 16.93 7.03
CA ASP A 30 18.96 18.10 7.54
C ASP A 30 17.69 17.60 8.26
N GLU A 31 17.76 17.58 9.59
CA GLU A 31 16.71 17.03 10.44
C GLU A 31 15.36 17.75 10.24
N SER A 32 15.39 19.04 9.87
CA SER A 32 14.19 19.83 9.60
C SER A 32 13.47 19.36 8.33
N ASN A 33 14.23 19.06 7.28
CA ASN A 33 13.73 18.51 6.02
C ASN A 33 13.17 17.09 6.18
N VAL A 34 13.75 16.29 7.08
CA VAL A 34 13.25 14.95 7.41
C VAL A 34 11.93 15.03 8.18
N ILE A 35 11.80 15.94 9.15
CA ILE A 35 10.55 16.14 9.91
C ILE A 35 9.43 16.67 9.01
N PHE A 36 9.71 17.65 8.16
CA PHE A 36 8.72 18.22 7.24
C PHE A 36 8.15 17.16 6.29
N LYS A 37 9.02 16.40 5.62
CA LYS A 37 8.61 15.30 4.74
C LYS A 37 7.80 14.23 5.50
N ARG A 38 8.19 13.89 6.73
CA ARG A 38 7.43 12.93 7.58
C ARG A 38 6.03 13.42 7.93
N MET A 39 5.87 14.70 8.26
CA MET A 39 4.54 15.28 8.51
C MET A 39 3.67 15.27 7.25
N GLU A 40 4.26 15.52 6.08
CA GLU A 40 3.55 15.41 4.80
C GLU A 40 3.11 13.97 4.53
N PHE A 41 3.97 12.97 4.75
CA PHE A 41 3.60 11.56 4.61
C PHE A 41 2.41 11.16 5.50
N VAL A 42 2.41 11.57 6.77
CA VAL A 42 1.28 11.28 7.68
C VAL A 42 0.00 11.97 7.19
N LYS A 43 0.08 13.22 6.70
CA LYS A 43 -1.07 13.91 6.12
C LYS A 43 -1.61 13.19 4.89
N PHE A 44 -0.75 12.82 3.95
CA PHE A 44 -1.16 12.10 2.74
C PHE A 44 -1.75 10.73 3.06
N LYS A 45 -1.15 10.00 4.01
CA LYS A 45 -1.69 8.75 4.54
C LYS A 45 -3.10 8.93 5.09
N ASN A 46 -3.31 9.90 5.97
CA ASN A 46 -4.63 10.15 6.57
C ASN A 46 -5.67 10.56 5.52
N ILE A 47 -5.27 11.36 4.53
CA ILE A 47 -6.14 11.76 3.40
C ILE A 47 -6.49 10.53 2.56
N ALA A 48 -5.52 9.69 2.23
CA ALA A 48 -5.73 8.46 1.47
C ALA A 48 -6.67 7.50 2.23
N GLU A 49 -6.43 7.26 3.51
CA GLU A 49 -7.29 6.43 4.37
C GLU A 49 -8.73 6.97 4.46
N TYR A 50 -8.89 8.30 4.59
CA TYR A 50 -10.19 8.95 4.60
C TYR A 50 -10.92 8.79 3.27
N ASN A 51 -10.25 9.06 2.15
CA ASN A 51 -10.82 8.96 0.81
C ASN A 51 -11.22 7.53 0.47
N LEU A 52 -10.33 6.56 0.71
CA LEU A 52 -10.60 5.14 0.49
C LEU A 52 -11.76 4.66 1.37
N SER A 53 -11.75 5.02 2.66
CA SER A 53 -12.87 4.68 3.56
C SER A 53 -14.20 5.28 3.10
N SER A 54 -14.19 6.50 2.58
CA SER A 54 -15.40 7.17 2.09
C SER A 54 -15.94 6.50 0.83
N MET A 55 -15.05 6.12 -0.10
CA MET A 55 -15.40 5.35 -1.29
C MET A 55 -16.02 4.00 -0.92
N VAL A 56 -15.41 3.26 0.00
CA VAL A 56 -15.92 1.95 0.43
C VAL A 56 -17.32 2.06 1.03
N LYS A 57 -17.53 3.00 1.97
CA LYS A 57 -18.86 3.25 2.55
C LYS A 57 -19.89 3.62 1.50
N PHE A 58 -19.53 4.48 0.55
CA PHE A 58 -20.44 4.93 -0.51
C PHE A 58 -20.94 3.75 -1.36
N ALA A 59 -20.03 2.83 -1.70
CA ALA A 59 -20.32 1.64 -2.49
C ALA A 59 -21.13 0.61 -1.71
N GLN A 60 -20.74 0.30 -0.47
CA GLN A 60 -21.47 -0.63 0.40
C GLN A 60 -22.91 -0.19 0.63
N ALA A 61 -23.14 1.12 0.83
CA ALA A 61 -24.49 1.69 0.96
C ALA A 61 -25.36 1.51 -0.30
N ARG A 62 -24.78 1.11 -1.43
CA ARG A 62 -25.46 0.86 -2.72
C ARG A 62 -25.40 -0.60 -3.15
N GLY A 63 -24.93 -1.50 -2.29
CA GLY A 63 -24.73 -2.91 -2.64
C GLY A 63 -23.66 -3.15 -3.70
N ILE A 64 -22.75 -2.19 -3.92
CA ILE A 64 -21.63 -2.36 -4.84
C ILE A 64 -20.51 -3.09 -4.10
N LYS A 65 -20.15 -4.27 -4.61
CA LYS A 65 -19.04 -5.08 -4.10
C LYS A 65 -17.70 -4.47 -4.55
N ILE A 66 -16.75 -4.26 -3.63
CA ILE A 66 -15.43 -3.64 -3.88
C ILE A 66 -14.30 -4.59 -3.51
N ILE A 67 -13.28 -4.65 -4.37
CA ILE A 67 -11.97 -5.19 -4.06
C ILE A 67 -10.99 -4.02 -3.97
N LEU A 68 -10.20 -3.98 -2.90
CA LEU A 68 -9.07 -3.07 -2.78
C LEU A 68 -7.78 -3.82 -3.11
N GLN A 69 -6.86 -3.16 -3.81
CA GLN A 69 -5.54 -3.71 -4.10
C GLN A 69 -4.46 -2.64 -3.93
N ASN A 70 -3.25 -3.04 -3.55
CA ASN A 70 -2.09 -2.15 -3.54
C ASN A 70 -1.36 -2.18 -4.90
N TYR A 71 -0.34 -1.33 -5.06
CA TYR A 71 0.43 -1.23 -6.29
C TYR A 71 1.66 -2.17 -6.26
N PRO A 72 2.18 -2.66 -7.41
CA PRO A 72 3.36 -3.53 -7.47
C PRO A 72 4.64 -3.02 -6.79
N ASN A 73 4.78 -1.70 -6.64
CA ASN A 73 5.92 -1.08 -5.93
C ASN A 73 5.61 -0.74 -4.47
N GLY A 74 4.52 -1.30 -3.93
CA GLY A 74 4.00 -0.97 -2.62
C GLY A 74 3.04 0.22 -2.65
N ASP A 75 2.50 0.54 -1.49
CA ASP A 75 1.62 1.69 -1.32
C ASP A 75 2.48 2.95 -1.05
N ILE A 76 2.33 3.96 -1.90
CA ILE A 76 3.03 5.26 -1.78
C ILE A 76 2.70 5.99 -0.48
N TYR A 77 1.62 5.61 0.19
CA TYR A 77 1.16 6.17 1.48
C TYR A 77 1.61 5.34 2.69
N GLY A 78 2.31 4.23 2.46
CA GLY A 78 2.80 3.28 3.45
C GLY A 78 2.14 1.90 3.27
N PRO A 79 2.89 0.79 3.41
CA PRO A 79 2.51 -0.56 2.96
C PRO A 79 1.23 -1.14 3.57
N SER A 80 0.60 -0.45 4.53
CA SER A 80 -0.58 -0.91 5.26
C SER A 80 -1.85 -0.09 5.03
N THR A 81 -1.81 1.06 4.34
CA THR A 81 -2.98 1.95 4.26
C THR A 81 -4.17 1.29 3.59
N ILE A 82 -3.99 0.77 2.38
CA ILE A 82 -5.07 0.09 1.65
C ILE A 82 -5.54 -1.17 2.41
N SER A 83 -4.62 -1.97 2.96
CA SER A 83 -4.97 -3.19 3.72
C SER A 83 -5.72 -2.87 5.02
N ASN A 84 -5.39 -1.77 5.69
CA ASN A 84 -6.07 -1.33 6.92
C ASN A 84 -7.49 -0.87 6.62
N VAL A 85 -7.68 -0.13 5.52
CA VAL A 85 -9.02 0.25 5.07
C VAL A 85 -9.83 -0.99 4.70
N ALA A 86 -9.22 -1.92 3.97
CA ALA A 86 -9.90 -3.15 3.57
C ALA A 86 -10.40 -3.95 4.79
N ARG A 87 -9.53 -4.16 5.77
CA ARG A 87 -9.87 -4.82 7.05
C ARG A 87 -10.96 -4.07 7.81
N LYS A 88 -10.85 -2.73 7.91
CA LYS A 88 -11.79 -1.89 8.65
C LYS A 88 -13.22 -1.98 8.13
N HIS A 89 -13.39 -2.14 6.82
CA HIS A 89 -14.71 -2.19 6.18
C HIS A 89 -15.10 -3.59 5.71
N ALA A 90 -14.33 -4.62 6.09
CA ALA A 90 -14.54 -6.01 5.67
C ALA A 90 -14.73 -6.15 4.14
N VAL A 91 -13.85 -5.50 3.37
CA VAL A 91 -13.79 -5.67 1.90
C VAL A 91 -12.57 -6.51 1.52
N LEU A 92 -12.67 -7.21 0.39
CA LEU A 92 -11.58 -8.04 -0.11
C LEU A 92 -10.34 -7.18 -0.40
N PHE A 93 -9.19 -7.69 0.02
CA PHE A 93 -7.89 -7.09 -0.25
C PHE A 93 -7.02 -8.03 -1.05
N VAL A 94 -6.42 -7.52 -2.13
CA VAL A 94 -5.45 -8.25 -2.95
C VAL A 94 -4.08 -7.60 -2.81
N ASP A 95 -3.12 -8.35 -2.27
CA ASP A 95 -1.76 -7.87 -2.04
C ASP A 95 -0.87 -8.11 -3.28
N ILE A 96 -1.01 -7.21 -4.25
CA ILE A 96 -0.25 -7.20 -5.49
C ILE A 96 1.24 -6.99 -5.22
N PHE A 97 1.61 -6.16 -4.24
CA PHE A 97 3.00 -5.94 -3.86
C PHE A 97 3.66 -7.25 -3.43
N GLN A 98 3.01 -8.02 -2.55
CA GLN A 98 3.51 -9.32 -2.14
C GLN A 98 3.60 -10.30 -3.32
N ALA A 99 2.57 -10.34 -4.18
CA ALA A 99 2.59 -11.21 -5.37
C ALA A 99 3.77 -10.90 -6.30
N TYR A 100 4.09 -9.62 -6.50
CA TYR A 100 5.26 -9.19 -7.27
C TYR A 100 6.57 -9.56 -6.60
N ASN A 101 6.69 -9.36 -5.28
CA ASN A 101 7.89 -9.75 -4.54
C ASN A 101 8.16 -11.25 -4.64
N GLU A 102 7.12 -12.08 -4.59
CA GLU A 102 7.25 -13.53 -4.80
C GLU A 102 7.67 -13.86 -6.24
N ARG A 103 7.11 -13.17 -7.23
CA ARG A 103 7.48 -13.39 -8.64
C ARG A 103 8.93 -13.01 -8.91
N LEU A 104 9.39 -11.88 -8.36
CA LEU A 104 10.74 -11.35 -8.54
C LEU A 104 11.84 -12.25 -7.90
N LYS A 105 11.48 -13.24 -7.09
CA LYS A 105 12.42 -14.28 -6.65
C LYS A 105 12.83 -15.24 -7.77
N VAL A 106 12.03 -15.32 -8.83
CA VAL A 106 12.21 -16.30 -9.93
C VAL A 106 12.24 -15.69 -11.33
N VAL A 107 11.81 -14.44 -11.50
CA VAL A 107 11.91 -13.68 -12.76
C VAL A 107 12.68 -12.39 -12.55
N LYS A 108 13.22 -11.79 -13.61
CA LYS A 108 13.88 -10.49 -13.53
C LYS A 108 12.87 -9.36 -13.58
N ARG A 109 13.26 -8.18 -13.09
CA ARG A 109 12.36 -7.01 -13.05
C ARG A 109 11.94 -6.58 -14.45
N GLU A 110 12.87 -6.60 -15.40
CA GLU A 110 12.65 -6.26 -16.80
C GLU A 110 11.65 -7.18 -17.52
N ASP A 111 11.42 -8.38 -17.00
CA ASP A 111 10.46 -9.33 -17.59
C ASP A 111 9.01 -8.90 -17.31
N ILE A 112 8.77 -8.15 -16.23
CA ILE A 112 7.41 -7.79 -15.77
C ILE A 112 7.17 -6.28 -15.60
N PHE A 113 8.21 -5.45 -15.72
CA PHE A 113 8.11 -3.98 -15.72
C PHE A 113 8.62 -3.37 -17.03
N THR A 114 8.04 -2.25 -17.45
CA THR A 114 8.47 -1.55 -18.66
C THR A 114 9.67 -0.61 -18.39
N PRO A 115 10.72 -0.67 -19.22
CA PRO A 115 11.88 0.22 -19.09
C PRO A 115 11.54 1.68 -19.42
N SER A 116 10.49 1.94 -20.22
CA SER A 116 10.10 3.29 -20.66
C SER A 116 9.75 4.24 -19.51
N TRP A 117 9.49 3.68 -18.33
CA TRP A 117 9.15 4.43 -17.12
C TRP A 117 10.10 4.11 -15.96
N GLY A 118 11.37 3.80 -16.26
CA GLY A 118 12.35 3.45 -15.23
C GLY A 118 11.95 2.22 -14.42
N TYR A 119 11.26 1.27 -15.05
CA TYR A 119 10.70 0.08 -14.41
C TYR A 119 9.71 0.37 -13.27
N SER A 120 9.02 1.51 -13.30
CA SER A 120 7.99 1.85 -12.30
C SER A 120 6.58 1.36 -12.68
N HIS A 121 6.33 1.08 -13.96
CA HIS A 121 5.07 0.58 -14.48
C HIS A 121 5.20 -0.88 -14.93
N PRO A 122 4.21 -1.75 -14.63
CA PRO A 122 4.15 -3.09 -15.20
C PRO A 122 4.11 -3.07 -16.73
N ASN A 123 4.66 -4.10 -17.35
CA ASN A 123 4.40 -4.40 -18.77
C ASN A 123 3.18 -5.34 -18.89
N SER A 124 2.92 -5.89 -20.09
CA SER A 124 1.78 -6.81 -20.30
C SER A 124 1.82 -8.05 -19.39
N GLU A 125 2.99 -8.66 -19.17
CA GLU A 125 3.15 -9.80 -18.27
C GLU A 125 2.96 -9.40 -16.80
N GLY A 126 3.43 -8.21 -16.43
CA GLY A 126 3.16 -7.64 -15.11
C GLY A 126 1.66 -7.42 -14.87
N TYR A 127 0.94 -6.81 -15.82
CA TYR A 127 -0.51 -6.60 -15.69
C TYR A 127 -1.28 -7.91 -15.68
N LYS A 128 -0.80 -8.95 -16.37
CA LYS A 128 -1.36 -10.30 -16.29
C LYS A 128 -1.31 -10.85 -14.86
N ILE A 129 -0.19 -10.70 -14.15
CA ILE A 129 -0.08 -11.12 -12.74
C ILE A 129 -1.15 -10.41 -11.89
N ILE A 130 -1.35 -9.11 -12.08
CA ILE A 130 -2.37 -8.34 -11.34
C ILE A 130 -3.77 -8.92 -11.60
N ALA A 131 -4.11 -9.15 -12.88
CA ALA A 131 -5.40 -9.70 -13.25
C ALA A 131 -5.62 -11.11 -12.67
N GLU A 132 -4.59 -11.97 -12.70
CA GLU A 132 -4.65 -13.32 -12.13
C GLU A 132 -4.89 -13.30 -10.61
N GLU A 133 -4.21 -12.44 -9.86
CA GLU A 133 -4.40 -12.33 -8.41
C GLU A 133 -5.79 -11.79 -8.04
N VAL A 134 -6.28 -10.80 -8.77
CA VAL A 134 -7.66 -10.30 -8.59
C VAL A 134 -8.68 -11.39 -8.93
N TYR A 135 -8.48 -12.10 -10.04
CA TYR A 135 -9.38 -13.18 -10.44
C TYR A 135 -9.41 -14.31 -9.42
N LYS A 136 -8.25 -14.72 -8.86
CA LYS A 136 -8.17 -15.71 -7.77
C LYS A 136 -8.97 -15.26 -6.55
N ALA A 137 -8.85 -14.00 -6.14
CA ALA A 137 -9.61 -13.48 -5.01
C ALA A 137 -11.13 -13.52 -5.24
N ILE A 138 -11.55 -13.28 -6.49
CA ILE A 138 -12.96 -13.32 -6.90
C ILE A 138 -13.52 -14.75 -6.86
N ILE A 139 -12.79 -15.75 -7.37
CA ILE A 139 -13.29 -17.13 -7.46
C ILE A 139 -13.25 -17.90 -6.14
N VAL A 140 -12.33 -17.56 -5.23
CA VAL A 140 -12.19 -18.25 -3.93
C VAL A 140 -13.30 -17.82 -2.97
N ASP A 141 -13.81 -16.60 -3.11
CA ASP A 141 -14.93 -16.10 -2.31
C ASP A 141 -16.24 -16.32 -3.07
N GLU A 142 -16.71 -17.58 -3.15
CA GLU A 142 -17.99 -17.93 -3.78
C GLU A 142 -19.19 -17.20 -3.12
N ALA A 143 -19.07 -16.81 -1.84
CA ALA A 143 -20.07 -16.00 -1.13
C ALA A 143 -20.10 -14.53 -1.61
N TRP A 144 -19.13 -14.13 -2.42
CA TRP A 144 -19.03 -12.81 -3.04
C TRP A 144 -19.76 -12.70 -4.38
N PHE A 145 -20.42 -13.77 -4.87
CA PHE A 145 -21.39 -13.70 -5.97
C PHE A 145 -22.81 -13.89 -5.44
#